data_AF-A0A7X6DC93-F1
#
_entry.id   AF-A0A7X6DC93-F1
#
_cell.length_a   1.000
_cell.length_b   1.000
_cell.length_c   1.000
_cell.angle_alpha   90.00
_cell.angle_beta   90.00
_cell.angle_gamma   90.00
#
_symmetry.space_group_name_H-M   'P 1'
#
loop_
_entity.id
_entity.type
_entity.pdbx_description
1 polymer ?
#
loop_
_entity_poly.entity_id
_entity_poly.type
_entity_poly.pdbx_seq_one_letter_code
_entity_poly.pdbx_strand_id
1 'polypeptide(L)'
;MNQATTVDTRLERDPRYSAAWNRYTELQLQLREAERQRQEIQQQMGNTGSDTRNAIRAEANALLSESAAAGIAKRDEVARSLGEVTHRIAVLREAVGLQKQVVEGLRAEVSLAICADLLPTHQAHVRAVALAAIGLADHVRTEWELRDRLAQNGVLGGHLRPMPLRGFNLTEPNSTISQFLLEAARYGFIEAAELPEHVRKWIPPAPQQVPAVKPAKRAAKEGWLNAA
;
A
#
# COMPACT_ATOMS: atom_id res chain seq x y z
N MET A 1 -9.25 23.74 -24.50
CA MET A 1 -9.16 23.93 -23.03
C MET A 1 -10.08 22.91 -22.40
N ASN A 2 -9.57 21.72 -22.07
CA ASN A 2 -10.37 20.68 -21.44
C ASN A 2 -10.41 20.95 -19.94
N GLN A 3 -11.61 21.19 -19.40
CA GLN A 3 -11.82 21.23 -17.96
C GLN A 3 -11.47 19.84 -17.42
N ALA A 4 -10.33 19.73 -16.75
CA ALA A 4 -10.00 18.53 -16.00
C ALA A 4 -11.06 18.41 -14.92
N THR A 5 -12.01 17.48 -15.09
CA THR A 5 -12.82 16.99 -13.97
C THR A 5 -11.84 16.47 -12.93
N THR A 6 -11.65 17.24 -11.88
CA THR A 6 -10.74 16.89 -10.78
C THR A 6 -11.34 15.68 -10.08
N VAL A 7 -10.95 14.48 -10.51
CA VAL A 7 -11.32 13.24 -9.82
C VAL A 7 -10.73 13.32 -8.42
N ASP A 8 -11.58 13.19 -7.41
CA ASP A 8 -11.12 13.16 -6.03
C ASP A 8 -10.34 11.86 -5.77
N THR A 9 -9.05 12.01 -5.55
CA THR A 9 -8.09 10.91 -5.34
C THR A 9 -7.94 10.53 -3.87
N ARG A 10 -8.70 11.18 -2.98
CA ARG A 10 -8.68 10.92 -1.54
C ARG A 10 -9.44 9.63 -1.22
N LEU A 11 -8.85 8.80 -0.36
CA LEU A 11 -9.50 7.59 0.13
C LEU A 11 -10.71 7.92 1.02
N GLU A 12 -10.68 9.11 1.64
CA GLU A 12 -11.75 9.65 2.47
C GLU A 12 -13.04 9.97 1.70
N ARG A 13 -13.01 9.94 0.35
CA ARG A 13 -14.21 10.04 -0.50
C ARG A 13 -15.23 8.95 -0.16
N ASP A 14 -14.78 7.74 0.22
CA ASP A 14 -15.69 6.68 0.66
C ASP A 14 -15.97 6.80 2.17
N PRO A 15 -17.22 7.06 2.58
CA PRO A 15 -17.58 7.19 4.00
C PRO A 15 -17.34 5.90 4.79
N ARG A 16 -17.31 4.74 4.13
CA ARG A 16 -17.02 3.45 4.78
C ARG A 16 -15.54 3.35 5.16
N TYR A 17 -14.65 3.81 4.28
CA TYR A 17 -13.22 3.83 4.56
C TYR A 17 -12.91 4.78 5.72
N SER A 18 -13.46 6.00 5.69
CA SER A 18 -13.22 6.98 6.77
C SER A 18 -13.80 6.51 8.11
N ALA A 19 -15.00 5.92 8.13
CA ALA A 19 -15.57 5.32 9.34
C ALA A 19 -14.71 4.15 9.87
N ALA A 20 -14.26 3.25 9.00
CA ALA A 20 -13.42 2.12 9.39
C ALA A 20 -12.04 2.58 9.91
N TRP A 21 -11.45 3.61 9.30
CA TRP A 21 -10.21 4.23 9.73
C TRP A 21 -10.36 4.90 11.10
N ASN A 22 -11.42 5.68 11.31
CA ASN A 22 -11.70 6.30 12.60
C ASN A 22 -11.85 5.24 13.70
N ARG A 23 -12.58 4.16 13.42
CA ARG A 23 -12.73 3.06 14.38
C ARG A 23 -11.41 2.35 14.68
N TYR A 24 -10.55 2.18 13.68
CA TYR A 24 -9.20 1.65 13.87
C TYR A 24 -8.36 2.55 14.78
N THR A 25 -8.37 3.87 14.55
CA THR A 25 -7.63 4.82 15.39
C THR A 25 -8.14 4.86 16.82
N GLU A 26 -9.46 4.76 17.02
CA GLU A 26 -10.07 4.67 18.35
C GLU A 26 -9.63 3.41 19.10
N LEU A 27 -9.65 2.24 18.44
CA LEU A 27 -9.19 0.98 19.05
C LEU A 27 -7.69 1.01 19.40
N GLN A 28 -6.86 1.66 18.56
CA GLN A 28 -5.45 1.86 18.89
C GLN A 28 -5.25 2.76 20.11
N LEU A 29 -6.06 3.81 20.25
CA LEU A 29 -6.01 4.69 21.42
C LEU A 29 -6.38 3.91 22.68
N GLN A 30 -7.49 3.17 22.65
CA GLN A 30 -7.93 2.32 23.76
C GLN A 30 -6.89 1.26 24.13
N LEU A 31 -6.20 0.67 23.16
CA LEU A 31 -5.11 -0.28 23.41
C LEU A 31 -3.95 0.39 24.15
N ARG A 32 -3.51 1.58 23.73
CA ARG A 32 -2.44 2.33 24.39
C ARG A 32 -2.81 2.72 25.81
N GLU A 33 -4.06 3.12 26.04
CA GLU A 33 -4.58 3.44 27.37
C GLU A 33 -4.57 2.20 28.28
N ALA A 34 -5.04 1.05 27.79
CA ALA A 34 -5.01 -0.20 28.55
C ALA A 34 -3.57 -0.67 28.85
N GLU A 35 -2.64 -0.51 27.91
CA GLU A 35 -1.22 -0.80 28.13
C GLU A 35 -0.60 0.10 29.19
N ARG A 36 -0.97 1.39 29.22
CA ARG A 36 -0.56 2.32 30.28
C ARG A 36 -1.11 1.91 31.64
N GLN A 37 -2.40 1.58 31.72
CA GLN A 37 -3.02 1.08 32.96
C GLN A 37 -2.31 -0.16 33.48
N ARG A 38 -1.94 -1.10 32.60
CA ARG A 38 -1.16 -2.29 32.99
C ARG A 38 0.20 -1.91 33.58
N GLN A 39 0.90 -0.96 32.96
CA GLN A 39 2.20 -0.48 33.46
C GLN A 39 2.06 0.20 34.83
N GLU A 40 1.03 1.01 35.04
CA GLU A 40 0.74 1.66 36.32
C GLU A 40 0.49 0.63 37.42
N ILE A 41 -0.35 -0.39 37.16
CA ILE A 41 -0.61 -1.49 38.12
C ILE A 41 0.69 -2.26 38.44
N GLN A 42 1.52 -2.54 37.42
CA GLN A 42 2.80 -3.22 37.62
C GLN A 42 3.79 -2.38 38.45
N GLN A 43 3.84 -1.07 38.24
CA GLN A 43 4.67 -0.16 39.03
C GLN A 43 4.19 -0.07 40.49
N GLN A 44 2.88 -0.04 40.72
CA GLN A 44 2.31 -0.10 42.07
C GLN A 44 2.74 -1.38 42.81
N MET A 45 2.69 -2.53 42.13
CA MET A 45 3.21 -3.79 42.70
C MET A 45 4.71 -3.73 43.00
N GLY A 46 5.52 -3.19 42.08
CA GLY A 46 6.98 -3.05 42.26
C GLY A 46 7.36 -2.15 43.43
N ASN A 47 6.66 -1.03 43.62
CA ASN A 47 6.87 -0.11 44.73
C ASN A 47 6.47 -0.72 46.08
N THR A 48 5.51 -1.64 46.09
CA THR A 48 5.12 -2.38 47.31
C THR A 48 6.17 -3.42 47.71
N GLY A 49 6.95 -3.94 46.76
CA GLY A 49 7.98 -4.97 46.98
C GLY A 49 9.40 -4.42 47.22
N SER A 50 9.68 -3.16 46.87
CA SER A 50 11.03 -2.56 46.96
C SER A 50 11.53 -2.35 48.40
N ASP A 51 10.67 -2.37 49.40
CA ASP A 51 11.01 -2.08 50.79
C ASP A 51 11.03 -3.36 51.63
N THR A 52 11.71 -4.40 51.13
CA THR A 52 11.68 -5.78 51.66
C THR A 52 11.90 -5.89 53.17
N ARG A 53 12.75 -5.05 53.76
CA ARG A 53 13.03 -5.05 55.21
C ARG A 53 11.89 -4.44 56.05
N ASN A 54 11.18 -3.46 55.51
CA ASN A 54 9.97 -2.88 56.12
C ASN A 54 8.73 -3.73 55.82
N ALA A 55 8.67 -4.36 54.66
CA ALA A 55 7.62 -5.28 54.25
C ALA A 55 7.58 -6.53 55.13
N ILE A 56 8.71 -7.20 55.39
CA ILE A 56 8.77 -8.37 56.30
C ILE A 56 8.32 -7.99 57.72
N ARG A 57 8.70 -6.81 58.21
CA ARG A 57 8.32 -6.33 59.55
C ARG A 57 6.84 -5.92 59.63
N ALA A 58 6.29 -5.35 58.56
CA ALA A 58 4.88 -5.04 58.43
C ALA A 58 4.01 -6.30 58.26
N GLU A 59 4.50 -7.31 57.54
CA GLU A 59 3.84 -8.61 57.35
C GLU A 59 3.85 -9.41 58.67
N ALA A 60 4.94 -9.37 59.43
CA ALA A 60 5.02 -9.93 60.78
C ALA A 60 4.05 -9.24 61.76
N ASN A 61 3.94 -7.90 61.73
CA ASN A 61 2.96 -7.15 62.52
C ASN A 61 1.51 -7.38 62.09
N ALA A 62 1.28 -7.60 60.79
CA ALA A 62 -0.03 -7.92 60.24
C ALA A 62 -0.46 -9.35 60.60
N LEU A 63 0.45 -10.31 60.67
CA LEU A 63 0.18 -11.68 61.15
C LEU A 63 -0.14 -11.74 62.65
N LEU A 64 0.38 -10.79 63.43
CA LEU A 64 0.12 -10.66 64.87
C LEU A 64 -1.14 -9.85 65.19
N SER A 65 -1.80 -9.26 64.19
CA SER A 65 -3.06 -8.50 64.34
C SER A 65 -4.11 -9.05 63.37
N GLU A 66 -5.40 -8.73 63.52
CA GLU A 66 -6.44 -9.11 62.53
C GLU A 66 -6.24 -8.44 61.13
N SER A 67 -5.14 -7.71 60.94
CA SER A 67 -4.75 -6.95 59.74
C SER A 67 -4.20 -7.81 58.59
N ALA A 68 -3.73 -9.04 58.84
CA ALA A 68 -3.24 -9.94 57.79
C ALA A 68 -4.28 -10.23 56.71
N ALA A 69 -5.56 -10.35 57.08
CA ALA A 69 -6.65 -10.57 56.14
C ALA A 69 -6.81 -9.39 55.16
N ALA A 70 -6.58 -8.15 55.61
CA ALA A 70 -6.70 -6.95 54.78
C ALA A 70 -5.54 -6.81 53.77
N GLY A 71 -4.34 -7.28 54.12
CA GLY A 71 -3.18 -7.28 53.22
C GLY A 71 -3.30 -8.31 52.07
N ILE A 72 -3.81 -9.50 52.38
CA ILE A 72 -4.06 -10.57 51.39
C ILE A 72 -5.18 -10.14 50.42
N ALA A 73 -6.28 -9.59 50.95
CA ALA A 73 -7.39 -9.10 50.13
C ALA A 73 -6.97 -8.03 49.10
N LYS A 74 -6.09 -7.10 49.49
CA LYS A 74 -5.53 -6.08 48.57
C LYS A 74 -4.65 -6.68 47.47
N ARG A 75 -3.84 -7.70 47.78
CA ARG A 75 -3.01 -8.39 46.76
C ARG A 75 -3.87 -9.14 45.75
N ASP A 76 -4.92 -9.81 46.22
CA ASP A 76 -5.85 -10.54 45.34
C ASP A 76 -6.64 -9.58 44.44
N GLU A 77 -7.03 -8.42 44.94
CA GLU A 77 -7.70 -7.38 44.16
C GLU A 77 -6.80 -6.81 43.06
N VAL A 78 -5.51 -6.56 43.36
CA VAL A 78 -4.51 -6.11 42.38
C VAL A 78 -4.21 -7.20 41.34
N ALA A 79 -4.15 -8.47 41.75
CA ALA A 79 -3.96 -9.58 40.83
C ALA A 79 -5.16 -9.76 39.88
N ARG A 80 -6.39 -9.59 40.39
CA ARG A 80 -7.62 -9.61 39.57
C ARG A 80 -7.65 -8.46 38.57
N SER A 81 -7.38 -7.23 39.00
CA SER A 81 -7.37 -6.07 38.11
C SER A 81 -6.29 -6.18 37.03
N LEU A 82 -5.12 -6.73 37.34
CA LEU A 82 -4.08 -7.02 36.35
C LEU A 82 -4.54 -8.08 35.33
N GLY A 83 -5.23 -9.13 35.80
CA GLY A 83 -5.81 -10.16 34.95
C GLY A 83 -6.84 -9.61 33.98
N GLU A 84 -7.76 -8.77 34.48
CA GLU A 84 -8.79 -8.10 33.68
C GLU A 84 -8.19 -7.17 32.62
N VAL A 85 -7.21 -6.33 33.01
CA VAL A 85 -6.52 -5.42 32.07
C VAL A 85 -5.74 -6.22 31.03
N THR A 86 -5.08 -7.30 31.42
CA THR A 86 -4.34 -8.17 30.48
C THR A 86 -5.27 -8.85 29.49
N HIS A 87 -6.42 -9.36 29.95
CA HIS A 87 -7.45 -9.90 29.08
C HIS A 87 -8.00 -8.84 28.11
N ARG A 88 -8.30 -7.64 28.62
CA ARG A 88 -8.76 -6.52 27.80
C ARG A 88 -7.75 -6.12 26.73
N ILE A 89 -6.45 -6.10 27.05
CA ILE A 89 -5.38 -5.84 26.06
C ILE A 89 -5.38 -6.93 24.98
N ALA A 90 -5.52 -8.21 25.35
CA ALA A 90 -5.57 -9.30 24.38
C ALA A 90 -6.77 -9.14 23.42
N VAL A 91 -7.96 -8.86 23.96
CA VAL A 91 -9.17 -8.60 23.16
C VAL A 91 -8.99 -7.38 22.25
N LEU A 92 -8.42 -6.28 22.75
CA LEU A 92 -8.16 -5.09 21.95
C LEU A 92 -7.15 -5.34 20.83
N ARG A 93 -6.11 -6.15 21.06
CA ARG A 93 -5.15 -6.53 20.02
C ARG A 93 -5.80 -7.33 18.90
N GLU A 94 -6.64 -8.30 19.24
CA GLU A 94 -7.41 -9.06 18.25
C GLU A 94 -8.39 -8.14 17.49
N ALA A 95 -9.12 -7.27 18.19
CA ALA A 95 -10.03 -6.31 17.58
C ALA A 95 -9.30 -5.35 16.61
N VAL A 96 -8.12 -4.86 16.98
CA VAL A 96 -7.26 -4.04 16.10
C VAL A 96 -6.81 -4.83 14.88
N GLY A 97 -6.44 -6.10 15.05
CA GLY A 97 -6.06 -6.99 13.95
C GLY A 97 -7.19 -7.19 12.94
N LEU A 98 -8.40 -7.49 13.41
CA LEU A 98 -9.59 -7.62 12.57
C LEU A 98 -9.93 -6.32 11.86
N GLN A 99 -9.92 -5.19 12.58
CA GLN A 99 -10.24 -3.89 12.01
C GLN A 99 -9.22 -3.47 10.94
N LYS A 100 -7.93 -3.79 11.14
CA LYS A 100 -6.88 -3.55 10.14
C LYS A 100 -7.19 -4.26 8.83
N GLN A 101 -7.63 -5.52 8.88
CA GLN A 101 -8.02 -6.28 7.68
C GLN A 101 -9.19 -5.63 6.94
N VAL A 102 -10.19 -5.11 7.68
CA VAL A 102 -11.32 -4.37 7.09
C VAL A 102 -10.85 -3.10 6.39
N VAL A 103 -9.98 -2.32 7.04
CA VAL A 103 -9.41 -1.09 6.46
C VAL A 103 -8.60 -1.40 5.20
N GLU A 104 -7.78 -2.45 5.21
CA GLU A 104 -6.99 -2.86 4.05
C GLU A 104 -7.86 -3.32 2.88
N GLY A 105 -8.94 -4.06 3.16
CA GLY A 105 -9.93 -4.45 2.15
C GLY A 105 -10.62 -3.24 1.52
N LEU A 106 -11.15 -2.33 2.33
CA LEU A 106 -11.77 -1.11 1.85
C LEU A 106 -10.79 -0.21 1.09
N ARG A 107 -9.54 -0.11 1.55
CA ARG A 107 -8.49 0.63 0.84
C ARG A 107 -8.27 0.07 -0.56
N ALA A 108 -8.23 -1.25 -0.72
CA ALA A 108 -8.06 -1.88 -2.02
C ALA A 108 -9.26 -1.60 -2.94
N GLU A 109 -10.49 -1.75 -2.43
CA GLU A 109 -11.72 -1.45 -3.18
C GLU A 109 -11.79 0.01 -3.65
N VAL A 110 -11.57 0.96 -2.74
CA VAL A 110 -11.60 2.39 -3.06
C VAL A 110 -10.48 2.77 -4.02
N SER A 111 -9.28 2.21 -3.83
CA SER A 111 -8.16 2.43 -4.76
C SER A 111 -8.49 1.93 -6.17
N LEU A 112 -9.13 0.76 -6.30
CA LEU A 112 -9.57 0.24 -7.60
C LEU A 112 -10.59 1.16 -8.26
N ALA A 113 -11.55 1.69 -7.50
CA ALA A 113 -12.54 2.64 -8.02
C ALA A 113 -11.88 3.94 -8.49
N ILE A 114 -10.97 4.51 -7.72
CA ILE A 114 -10.21 5.72 -8.11
C ILE A 114 -9.37 5.46 -9.36
N CYS A 115 -8.69 4.31 -9.43
CA CYS A 115 -7.93 3.93 -10.62
C CYS A 115 -8.83 3.76 -11.86
N ALA A 116 -10.04 3.22 -11.70
CA ALA A 116 -11.01 3.11 -12.79
C ALA A 116 -11.49 4.49 -13.27
N ASP A 117 -11.75 5.42 -12.35
CA ASP A 117 -12.12 6.80 -12.67
C ASP A 117 -10.98 7.55 -13.39
N LEU A 118 -9.72 7.30 -13.01
CA LEU A 118 -8.54 7.93 -13.59
C LEU A 118 -8.03 7.25 -14.87
N LEU A 119 -8.44 6.01 -15.14
CA LEU A 119 -8.01 5.22 -16.30
C LEU A 119 -8.13 5.97 -17.63
N PRO A 120 -9.27 6.62 -17.98
CA PRO A 120 -9.38 7.33 -19.26
C PRO A 120 -8.42 8.51 -19.38
N THR A 121 -8.19 9.24 -18.28
CA THR A 121 -7.23 10.35 -18.24
C THR A 121 -5.80 9.84 -18.40
N HIS A 122 -5.46 8.75 -17.72
CA HIS A 122 -4.17 8.09 -17.89
C HIS A 122 -3.97 7.59 -19.32
N GLN A 123 -4.99 6.96 -19.93
CA GLN A 123 -4.94 6.53 -21.33
C GLN A 123 -4.68 7.70 -22.28
N ALA A 124 -5.37 8.82 -22.10
CA ALA A 124 -5.15 10.02 -22.90
C ALA A 124 -3.71 10.55 -22.77
N HIS A 125 -3.15 10.56 -21.56
CA HIS A 125 -1.76 10.98 -21.33
C HIS A 125 -0.74 10.02 -21.95
N VAL A 126 -0.92 8.72 -21.78
CA VAL A 126 -0.02 7.71 -22.36
C VAL A 126 -0.05 7.77 -23.89
N ARG A 127 -1.24 7.90 -24.50
CA ARG A 127 -1.38 8.09 -25.94
C ARG A 127 -0.66 9.35 -26.43
N ALA A 128 -0.81 10.47 -25.72
CA ALA A 128 -0.11 11.72 -26.07
C ALA A 128 1.41 11.56 -26.01
N VAL A 129 1.94 10.86 -24.99
CA VAL A 129 3.37 10.55 -24.87
C VAL A 129 3.83 9.65 -26.01
N ALA A 130 3.06 8.61 -26.35
CA ALA A 130 3.38 7.69 -27.44
C ALA A 130 3.46 8.42 -28.80
N LEU A 131 2.47 9.27 -29.12
CA LEU A 131 2.45 10.06 -30.35
C LEU A 131 3.63 11.05 -30.41
N ALA A 132 3.91 11.75 -29.30
CA ALA A 132 5.04 12.66 -29.22
C ALA A 132 6.38 11.93 -29.43
N ALA A 133 6.51 10.73 -28.90
CA ALA A 133 7.72 9.95 -29.01
C ALA A 133 7.93 9.35 -30.41
N ILE A 134 6.84 8.99 -31.12
CA ILE A 134 6.90 8.64 -32.55
C ILE A 134 7.43 9.84 -33.35
N GLY A 135 6.85 11.04 -33.15
CA GLY A 135 7.31 12.26 -33.82
C GLY A 135 8.78 12.59 -33.51
N LEU A 136 9.20 12.42 -32.26
CA LEU A 136 10.60 12.62 -31.87
C LEU A 136 11.53 11.62 -32.57
N ALA A 137 11.15 10.35 -32.65
CA ALA A 137 11.94 9.33 -33.35
C ALA A 137 12.08 9.63 -34.84
N ASP A 138 11.02 10.12 -35.49
CA ASP A 138 11.09 10.57 -36.89
C ASP A 138 12.06 11.75 -37.06
N HIS A 139 12.03 12.74 -36.17
CA HIS A 139 12.98 13.87 -36.21
C HIS A 139 14.43 13.43 -36.00
N VAL A 140 14.67 12.49 -35.07
CA VAL A 140 16.00 11.91 -34.84
C VAL A 140 16.49 11.16 -36.09
N ARG A 141 15.62 10.42 -36.76
CA ARG A 141 15.95 9.74 -38.03
C ARG A 141 16.31 10.75 -39.12
N THR A 142 15.51 11.80 -39.32
CA THR A 142 15.78 12.82 -40.35
C THR A 142 17.10 13.56 -40.10
N GLU A 143 17.45 13.83 -38.84
CA GLU A 143 18.74 14.42 -38.49
C GLU A 143 19.91 13.48 -38.82
N TRP A 144 19.74 12.18 -38.54
CA TRP A 144 20.75 11.18 -38.89
C TRP A 144 20.91 11.03 -40.41
N GLU A 145 19.81 10.98 -41.17
CA GLU A 145 19.82 10.94 -42.65
C GLU A 145 20.47 12.19 -43.26
N LEU A 146 20.31 13.37 -42.64
CA LEU A 146 21.02 14.58 -43.06
C LEU A 146 22.52 14.42 -42.89
N ARG A 147 22.96 13.94 -41.72
CA ARG A 147 24.39 13.71 -41.44
C ARG A 147 24.98 12.66 -42.38
N ASP A 148 24.27 11.57 -42.63
CA ASP A 148 24.70 10.52 -43.54
C ASP A 148 24.83 11.03 -44.98
N ARG A 149 23.86 11.81 -45.47
CA ARG A 149 23.95 12.48 -46.78
C ARG A 149 25.14 13.43 -46.88
N LEU A 150 25.46 14.20 -45.83
CA LEU A 150 26.65 15.06 -45.84
C LEU A 150 27.93 14.24 -45.95
N ALA A 151 28.03 13.15 -45.19
CA ALA A 151 29.17 12.25 -45.23
C ALA A 151 29.33 11.58 -46.61
N GLN A 152 28.25 11.10 -47.21
CA GLN A 152 28.25 10.49 -48.56
C GLN A 152 28.72 11.47 -49.65
N ASN A 153 28.44 12.77 -49.49
CA ASN A 153 28.88 13.82 -50.41
C ASN A 153 30.30 14.34 -50.11
N GLY A 154 31.05 13.69 -49.21
CA GLY A 154 32.40 14.11 -48.84
C GLY A 154 32.47 15.42 -48.05
N VAL A 155 31.33 15.92 -47.55
CA VAL A 155 31.29 17.14 -46.73
C VAL A 155 31.78 16.79 -45.33
N LEU A 156 32.81 17.51 -44.86
CA LEU A 156 33.29 17.37 -43.49
C LEU A 156 32.23 17.90 -42.50
N GLY A 157 31.48 16.96 -41.92
CA GLY A 157 30.41 17.25 -40.95
C GLY A 157 30.86 17.85 -39.62
N GLY A 158 32.16 18.08 -39.41
CA GLY A 158 32.71 18.61 -38.15
C GLY A 158 32.21 20.01 -37.77
N HIS A 159 31.65 20.77 -38.72
CA HIS A 159 31.02 22.07 -38.48
C HIS A 159 29.57 21.99 -37.98
N LEU A 160 28.93 20.82 -38.07
CA LEU A 160 27.63 20.55 -37.49
C LEU A 160 27.82 19.61 -36.30
N ARG A 161 27.70 20.14 -35.08
CA ARG A 161 27.86 19.33 -33.87
C ARG A 161 26.75 18.28 -33.81
N PRO A 162 27.07 16.98 -33.80
CA PRO A 162 26.05 15.94 -33.67
C PRO A 162 25.42 15.99 -32.27
N MET A 163 24.09 15.90 -32.23
CA MET A 163 23.30 15.88 -30.98
C MET A 163 22.43 14.62 -30.92
N PRO A 164 23.04 13.41 -30.82
CA PRO A 164 22.28 12.17 -30.87
C PRO A 164 21.45 11.97 -29.60
N LEU A 165 20.15 11.74 -29.79
CA LEU A 165 19.24 11.26 -28.74
C LEU A 165 19.23 9.73 -28.74
N ARG A 166 19.80 9.12 -27.70
CA ARG A 166 19.84 7.67 -27.55
C ARG A 166 18.47 7.13 -27.12
N GLY A 167 18.16 5.90 -27.53
CA GLY A 167 16.94 5.19 -27.11
C GLY A 167 15.66 5.56 -27.87
N PHE A 168 15.74 6.44 -28.88
CA PHE A 168 14.64 6.83 -29.77
C PHE A 168 14.70 6.17 -31.15
N ASN A 169 15.54 5.14 -31.31
CA ASN A 169 15.60 4.40 -32.56
C ASN A 169 14.43 3.41 -32.64
N LEU A 170 13.51 3.58 -33.59
CA LEU A 170 12.38 2.66 -33.78
C LEU A 170 12.74 1.44 -34.65
N THR A 171 13.91 1.43 -35.29
CA THR A 171 14.33 0.30 -36.15
C THR A 171 14.74 -0.94 -35.36
N GLU A 172 15.01 -0.78 -34.06
CA GLU A 172 15.39 -1.85 -33.16
C GLU A 172 14.22 -2.24 -32.24
N PRO A 173 13.88 -3.54 -32.13
CA PRO A 173 12.82 -4.00 -31.25
C PRO A 173 13.14 -3.81 -29.76
N ASN A 174 14.43 -3.81 -29.41
CA ASN A 174 14.91 -3.70 -28.02
C ASN A 174 15.19 -2.26 -27.59
N SER A 175 14.94 -1.29 -28.46
CA SER A 175 15.02 0.13 -28.12
C SER A 175 14.01 0.47 -27.03
N THR A 176 14.38 1.36 -26.10
CA THR A 176 13.51 1.80 -25.02
C THR A 176 12.18 2.33 -25.55
N ILE A 177 12.21 3.11 -26.65
CA ILE A 177 10.98 3.62 -27.24
C ILE A 177 10.13 2.52 -27.89
N SER A 178 10.76 1.56 -28.57
CA SER A 178 10.05 0.45 -29.21
C SER A 178 9.35 -0.41 -28.16
N GLN A 179 10.03 -0.73 -27.05
CA GLN A 179 9.44 -1.46 -25.93
C GLN A 179 8.26 -0.70 -25.32
N PHE A 180 8.42 0.61 -25.08
CA PHE A 180 7.34 1.44 -24.58
C PHE A 180 6.11 1.44 -25.51
N LEU A 181 6.31 1.59 -26.83
CA LEU A 181 5.21 1.58 -27.80
C LEU A 181 4.52 0.21 -27.90
N LEU A 182 5.30 -0.88 -27.80
CA LEU A 182 4.76 -2.24 -27.79
C LEU A 182 3.93 -2.50 -26.52
N GLU A 183 4.38 -2.04 -25.36
CA GLU A 183 3.60 -2.12 -24.12
C GLU A 183 2.35 -1.24 -24.20
N ALA A 184 2.47 -0.02 -24.72
CA ALA A 184 1.34 0.88 -24.91
C ALA A 184 0.26 0.23 -25.80
N ALA A 185 0.65 -0.40 -26.91
CA ALA A 185 -0.29 -1.11 -27.77
C ALA A 185 -0.83 -2.39 -27.11
N ARG A 186 0.01 -3.15 -26.41
CA ARG A 186 -0.40 -4.38 -25.72
C ARG A 186 -1.49 -4.14 -24.67
N TYR A 187 -1.40 -3.02 -23.95
CA TYR A 187 -2.39 -2.64 -22.94
C TYR A 187 -3.53 -1.76 -23.51
N GLY A 188 -3.57 -1.53 -24.83
CA GLY A 188 -4.65 -0.80 -25.50
C GLY A 188 -4.62 0.71 -25.29
N PHE A 189 -3.47 1.29 -24.92
CA PHE A 189 -3.29 2.74 -24.78
C PHE A 189 -3.13 3.46 -26.12
N ILE A 190 -2.65 2.76 -27.15
CA ILE A 190 -2.51 3.25 -28.52
C ILE A 190 -3.02 2.19 -29.48
N GLU A 191 -3.67 2.61 -30.57
CA GLU A 191 -4.14 1.66 -31.58
C GLU A 191 -2.97 1.15 -32.43
N ALA A 192 -3.03 -0.11 -32.86
CA ALA A 192 -2.00 -0.68 -33.74
C ALA A 192 -1.88 0.11 -35.07
N ALA A 193 -2.97 0.73 -35.52
CA ALA A 193 -3.00 1.58 -36.72
C ALA A 193 -2.26 2.92 -36.54
N GLU A 194 -2.00 3.37 -35.32
CA GLU A 194 -1.26 4.60 -35.03
C GLU A 194 0.24 4.35 -34.91
N LEU A 195 0.66 3.09 -34.77
CA LEU A 195 2.08 2.73 -34.70
C LEU A 195 2.74 2.73 -36.08
N PRO A 196 4.05 3.00 -36.18
CA PRO A 196 4.81 2.83 -37.42
C PRO A 196 4.83 1.35 -37.88
N GLU A 197 4.77 1.12 -39.20
CA GLU A 197 4.62 -0.24 -39.78
C GLU A 197 5.68 -1.24 -39.30
N HIS A 198 6.92 -0.80 -39.12
CA HIS A 198 8.02 -1.66 -38.67
C HIS A 198 7.87 -2.08 -37.21
N VAL A 199 7.25 -1.25 -36.36
CA VAL A 199 6.95 -1.59 -34.95
C VAL A 199 5.73 -2.51 -34.86
N ARG A 200 4.73 -2.35 -35.75
CA ARG A 200 3.52 -3.19 -35.77
C ARG A 200 3.83 -4.68 -35.86
N LYS A 201 4.89 -5.03 -36.59
CA LYS A 201 5.35 -6.42 -36.79
C LYS A 201 5.77 -7.11 -35.50
N TRP A 202 6.08 -6.35 -34.47
CA TRP A 202 6.55 -6.86 -33.17
C TRP A 202 5.48 -6.85 -32.09
N ILE A 203 4.26 -6.38 -32.39
CA ILE A 203 3.15 -6.40 -31.43
C ILE A 203 2.88 -7.88 -31.08
N PRO A 204 3.13 -8.31 -29.83
CA PRO A 204 2.80 -9.66 -29.44
C PRO A 204 1.27 -9.83 -29.52
N PRO A 205 0.76 -11.02 -29.88
CA PRO A 205 -0.67 -11.28 -29.86
C PRO A 205 -1.23 -10.93 -28.49
N ALA A 206 -2.43 -10.31 -28.46
CA ALA A 206 -3.04 -9.82 -27.24
C ALA A 206 -2.96 -10.88 -26.14
N PRO A 207 -2.58 -10.52 -24.89
CA PRO A 207 -2.59 -11.48 -23.81
C PRO A 207 -4.02 -12.05 -23.71
N GLN A 208 -4.15 -13.37 -23.89
CA GLN A 208 -5.36 -14.08 -23.54
C GLN A 208 -5.75 -13.62 -22.14
N GLN A 209 -6.96 -13.05 -22.02
CA GLN A 209 -7.50 -12.62 -20.74
C GLN A 209 -7.25 -13.74 -19.73
N VAL A 210 -6.37 -13.49 -18.76
CA VAL A 210 -6.15 -14.44 -17.68
C VAL A 210 -7.54 -14.64 -17.07
N PRO A 211 -8.10 -15.88 -17.07
CA PRO A 211 -9.45 -16.10 -16.59
C PRO A 211 -9.52 -15.51 -15.19
N ALA A 212 -10.51 -14.64 -14.97
CA ALA A 212 -10.76 -14.01 -13.70
C ALA A 212 -10.61 -15.07 -12.61
N VAL A 213 -9.59 -14.91 -11.75
CA VAL A 213 -9.41 -15.78 -10.59
C VAL A 213 -10.71 -15.65 -9.81
N LYS A 214 -11.58 -16.67 -9.93
CA LYS A 214 -12.81 -16.74 -9.14
C LYS A 214 -12.37 -16.55 -7.69
N PRO A 215 -12.95 -15.59 -6.95
CA PRO A 215 -12.60 -15.44 -5.55
C PRO A 215 -12.80 -16.81 -4.90
N ALA A 216 -11.72 -17.33 -4.32
CA ALA A 216 -11.78 -18.60 -3.61
C ALA A 216 -12.93 -18.50 -2.61
N LYS A 217 -13.97 -19.33 -2.79
CA LYS A 217 -15.04 -19.48 -1.81
C LYS A 217 -14.36 -19.79 -0.48
N ARG A 218 -14.29 -18.81 0.42
CA ARG A 218 -13.96 -19.07 1.83
C ARG A 218 -15.01 -20.06 2.29
N ALA A 219 -14.60 -21.32 2.43
CA ALA A 219 -15.41 -22.34 3.06
C ALA A 219 -15.75 -21.82 4.45
N ALA A 220 -17.03 -21.52 4.67
CA ALA A 220 -17.58 -21.31 6.00
C ALA A 220 -17.27 -22.56 6.81
N LYS A 221 -16.25 -22.50 7.67
CA LYS A 221 -16.11 -23.43 8.80
C LYS A 221 -17.06 -22.94 9.90
N GLU A 222 -18.35 -23.02 9.63
CA GLU A 222 -19.36 -23.17 10.67
C GLU A 222 -19.39 -24.67 10.99
N GLY A 223 -18.77 -25.08 12.09
CA GLY A 223 -18.75 -26.50 12.44
C GLY A 223 -18.15 -26.90 13.78
N TRP A 224 -17.87 -25.95 14.68
CA TRP A 224 -17.24 -26.27 15.97
C TRP A 224 -17.96 -25.65 17.19
N LEU A 225 -19.25 -25.28 17.05
CA LEU A 225 -20.03 -24.72 18.16
C LEU A 225 -21.16 -25.60 18.71
N ASN A 226 -21.27 -26.87 18.32
CA ASN A 226 -22.23 -27.79 18.94
C ASN A 226 -21.56 -29.11 19.35
N ALA A 227 -20.99 -29.12 20.55
CA ALA A 227 -20.85 -30.32 21.37
C ALA A 227 -20.96 -29.88 22.84
N ALA A 228 -22.20 -29.84 23.30
CA ALA A 228 -22.56 -29.98 24.71
C ALA A 228 -22.50 -31.47 25.10
#